data_AF-A0A0F9BF95-F1
#
_entry.id   AF-A0A0F9BF95-F1
#
_cell.length_a   1.000
_cell.length_b   1.000
_cell.length_c   1.000
_cell.angle_alpha   90.00
_cell.angle_beta   90.00
_cell.angle_gamma   90.00
#
_symmetry.space_group_name_H-M   'P 1'
#
loop_
_entity.id
_entity.type
_entity.pdbx_description
1 polymer ?
#
loop_
_entity_poly.entity_id
_entity_poly.type
_entity_poly.pdbx_seq_one_letter_code
_entity_poly.pdbx_strand_id
1 'polypeptide(L)'
;ATLLVFTVMMVLTPALAAPNENASDKAKSKAGFIPEHAVKISESVYSLGNAKDHTGKVVEGFLFIDNKKSPAKPDGTPGNGNKKTKPGETSTCYTLFAKGASWKTTEPYMIGPGIDGTLTATSLDAWDSEVAFEIFGPELENENPNGPDSKSPDNKNEVMFENLGPTSTIAYTITWGIFGGPPSQRQLVEWDVVFNSDYAFGNADIHLV
;
A
#
# COMPACT_ATOMS: atom_id res chain seq x y z
N ALA A 1 -22.24 28.01 18.55
CA ALA A 1 -22.00 26.57 18.31
C ALA A 1 -20.49 26.38 18.21
N THR A 2 -19.90 25.73 19.20
CA THR A 2 -18.45 25.58 19.35
C THR A 2 -17.96 24.44 18.44
N LEU A 3 -17.08 24.76 17.50
CA LEU A 3 -16.45 23.79 16.61
C LEU A 3 -15.39 23.01 17.39
N LEU A 4 -15.71 21.77 17.75
CA LEU A 4 -14.75 20.85 18.37
C LEU A 4 -13.91 20.22 17.27
N VAL A 5 -12.66 20.65 17.14
CA VAL A 5 -11.67 20.00 16.26
C VAL A 5 -11.07 18.84 17.06
N PHE A 6 -11.61 17.64 16.89
CA PHE A 6 -10.96 16.42 17.34
C PHE A 6 -9.75 16.15 16.44
N THR A 7 -8.56 16.37 16.97
CA THR A 7 -7.32 15.90 16.34
C THR A 7 -7.12 14.46 16.80
N VAL A 8 -7.45 13.49 15.95
CA VAL A 8 -7.07 12.10 16.14
C VAL A 8 -5.57 12.00 15.82
N MET A 9 -4.76 11.65 16.82
CA MET A 9 -3.37 11.24 16.61
C MET A 9 -3.37 9.81 16.08
N MET A 10 -3.06 9.63 14.80
CA MET A 10 -2.61 8.33 14.31
C MET A 10 -1.24 8.01 14.92
N VAL A 11 -1.19 6.99 15.77
CA VAL A 11 0.06 6.32 16.14
C VAL A 11 0.25 5.19 15.11
N LEU A 12 0.74 5.53 13.92
CA LEU A 12 1.31 4.52 13.02
C LEU A 12 2.64 4.07 13.65
N THR A 13 2.60 2.99 14.44
CA THR A 13 3.82 2.28 14.78
C THR A 13 4.32 1.59 13.51
N PRO A 14 5.62 1.66 13.19
CA PRO A 14 6.14 0.93 12.05
C PRO A 14 6.02 -0.56 12.36
N ALA A 15 5.23 -1.28 11.57
CA ALA A 15 5.31 -2.73 11.52
C ALA A 15 6.77 -3.09 11.18
N LEU A 16 7.51 -3.64 12.16
CA LEU A 16 8.89 -4.03 11.97
C LEU A 16 8.90 -5.26 11.04
N ALA A 17 9.38 -5.09 9.82
CA ALA A 17 9.74 -6.18 8.92
C ALA A 17 11.17 -6.64 9.24
N ALA A 18 11.32 -7.79 9.89
CA ALA A 18 12.63 -8.42 10.16
C ALA A 18 12.90 -9.50 9.11
N PRO A 19 14.14 -9.67 8.60
CA PRO A 19 14.45 -10.79 7.71
C PRO A 19 14.22 -12.10 8.47
N ASN A 20 13.68 -13.11 7.81
CA ASN A 20 13.69 -14.47 8.35
C ASN A 20 15.17 -14.91 8.48
N GLU A 21 15.58 -15.53 9.60
CA GLU A 21 17.00 -15.84 9.89
C GLU A 21 17.65 -16.83 8.89
N ASN A 22 16.90 -17.28 7.88
CA ASN A 22 17.38 -18.08 6.76
C ASN A 22 17.59 -17.28 5.46
N ALA A 23 17.40 -15.95 5.46
CA ALA A 23 17.57 -15.11 4.28
C ALA A 23 19.06 -14.94 3.93
N SER A 24 19.45 -15.42 2.75
CA SER A 24 20.82 -15.33 2.25
C SER A 24 21.16 -13.90 1.79
N ASP A 25 22.23 -13.32 2.34
CA ASP A 25 22.81 -12.01 1.99
C ASP A 25 23.35 -11.95 0.53
N LYS A 26 22.45 -11.97 -0.46
CA LYS A 26 22.79 -11.69 -1.87
C LYS A 26 21.73 -10.82 -2.55
N ALA A 27 21.74 -9.53 -2.25
CA ALA A 27 21.04 -8.53 -3.05
C ALA A 27 21.86 -8.18 -4.31
N LYS A 28 21.36 -8.60 -5.47
CA LYS A 28 21.45 -7.94 -6.80
C LYS A 28 20.86 -8.86 -7.88
N SER A 29 19.53 -8.93 -7.94
CA SER A 29 18.83 -9.32 -9.17
C SER A 29 17.75 -8.30 -9.46
N LYS A 30 17.42 -8.15 -10.75
CA LYS A 30 16.16 -7.54 -11.17
C LYS A 30 15.07 -8.31 -10.42
N ALA A 31 14.35 -7.63 -9.54
CA ALA A 31 13.22 -8.18 -8.82
C ALA A 31 12.30 -8.87 -9.83
N GLY A 32 12.16 -10.21 -9.73
CA GLY A 32 11.39 -11.02 -10.67
C GLY A 32 9.91 -10.62 -10.73
N PHE A 33 9.42 -9.95 -9.69
CA PHE A 33 8.07 -9.41 -9.58
C PHE A 33 7.82 -8.12 -10.39
N ILE A 34 8.86 -7.45 -10.89
CA ILE A 34 8.66 -6.26 -11.76
C ILE A 34 8.36 -6.74 -13.18
N PRO A 35 7.16 -6.47 -13.73
CA PRO A 35 6.78 -6.93 -15.06
C PRO A 35 7.70 -6.37 -16.16
N GLU A 36 7.89 -7.12 -17.23
CA GLU A 36 8.77 -6.69 -18.34
C GLU A 36 8.29 -5.42 -19.05
N HIS A 37 6.98 -5.20 -19.10
CA HIS A 37 6.39 -4.00 -19.71
C HIS A 37 6.42 -2.77 -18.81
N ALA A 38 6.76 -2.93 -17.52
CA ALA A 38 6.74 -1.83 -16.56
C ALA A 38 7.87 -0.83 -16.86
N VAL A 39 7.51 0.46 -16.96
CA VAL A 39 8.44 1.54 -17.24
C VAL A 39 8.76 2.27 -15.94
N LYS A 40 10.02 2.30 -15.53
CA LYS A 40 10.45 3.06 -14.34
C LYS A 40 10.23 4.55 -14.57
N ILE A 41 9.46 5.20 -13.70
CA ILE A 41 9.18 6.64 -13.77
C ILE A 41 9.76 7.43 -12.59
N SER A 42 10.01 6.75 -11.47
CA SER A 42 10.72 7.31 -10.31
C SER A 42 11.47 6.22 -9.56
N GLU A 43 12.21 6.58 -8.52
CA GLU A 43 12.73 5.62 -7.55
C GLU A 43 11.56 4.84 -6.94
N SER A 44 11.62 3.50 -7.05
CA SER A 44 10.61 2.59 -6.53
C SER A 44 9.19 2.79 -7.09
N VAL A 45 9.03 3.46 -8.23
CA VAL A 45 7.74 3.64 -8.91
C VAL A 45 7.88 3.33 -10.39
N TYR A 46 6.98 2.46 -10.87
CA TYR A 46 6.92 2.01 -12.25
C TYR A 46 5.51 2.22 -12.79
N SER A 47 5.40 2.77 -14.01
CA SER A 47 4.14 2.76 -14.74
C SER A 47 3.94 1.39 -15.36
N LEU A 48 2.73 0.84 -15.21
CA LEU A 48 2.27 -0.39 -15.86
C LEU A 48 1.57 -0.11 -17.20
N GLY A 49 1.41 1.17 -17.55
CA GLY A 49 0.71 1.62 -18.74
C GLY A 49 -0.79 1.76 -18.51
N ASN A 50 -1.55 1.64 -19.60
CA ASN A 50 -3.01 1.75 -19.58
C ASN A 50 -3.68 0.39 -19.80
N ALA A 51 -4.81 0.17 -19.13
CA ALA A 51 -5.66 -0.99 -19.29
C ALA A 51 -7.13 -0.58 -19.39
N LYS A 52 -8.01 -1.54 -19.67
CA LYS A 52 -9.44 -1.37 -19.50
C LYS A 52 -9.87 -2.01 -18.19
N ASP A 53 -10.69 -1.31 -17.40
CA ASP A 53 -11.34 -1.91 -16.24
C ASP A 53 -12.53 -2.80 -16.66
N HIS A 54 -13.15 -3.45 -15.68
CA HIS A 54 -14.33 -4.31 -15.88
C HIS A 54 -15.54 -3.58 -16.50
N THR A 55 -15.60 -2.25 -16.42
CA THR A 55 -16.62 -1.40 -17.04
C THR A 55 -16.25 -0.94 -18.46
N GLY A 56 -15.02 -1.23 -18.91
CA GLY A 56 -14.45 -0.81 -20.19
C GLY A 56 -13.81 0.57 -20.20
N LYS A 57 -13.69 1.25 -19.05
CA LYS A 57 -12.99 2.55 -18.94
C LYS A 57 -11.49 2.34 -19.03
N VAL A 58 -10.80 3.31 -19.61
CA VAL A 58 -9.34 3.31 -19.65
C VAL A 58 -8.81 3.80 -18.31
N VAL A 59 -7.93 3.02 -17.70
CA VAL A 59 -7.28 3.28 -16.41
C VAL A 59 -5.76 3.18 -16.57
N GLU A 60 -5.03 3.89 -15.73
CA GLU A 60 -3.57 3.90 -15.64
C GLU A 60 -3.13 3.10 -14.41
N GLY A 61 -2.07 2.31 -14.57
CA GLY A 61 -1.53 1.43 -13.53
C GLY A 61 -0.16 1.86 -13.05
N PHE A 62 0.06 1.74 -11.74
CA PHE A 62 1.34 1.98 -11.10
C PHE A 62 1.73 0.83 -10.18
N LEU A 63 3.02 0.50 -10.19
CA LEU A 63 3.67 -0.38 -9.23
C LEU A 63 4.57 0.46 -8.32
N PHE A 64 4.31 0.38 -7.02
CA PHE A 64 5.08 1.01 -5.95
C PHE A 64 5.85 -0.06 -5.18
N ILE A 65 7.14 0.14 -4.99
CA ILE A 65 8.00 -0.80 -4.26
C ILE A 65 8.36 -0.19 -2.91
N ASP A 66 8.09 -0.90 -1.82
CA ASP A 66 8.63 -0.54 -0.52
C ASP A 66 9.84 -1.40 -0.18
N ASN A 67 10.97 -0.73 0.01
CA ASN A 67 12.20 -1.37 0.43
C ASN A 67 12.38 -1.17 1.92
N LYS A 68 12.96 -2.19 2.57
CA LYS A 68 13.43 -2.10 3.95
C LYS A 68 14.30 -0.86 4.11
N LYS A 69 13.83 0.07 4.93
CA LYS A 69 14.59 1.23 5.37
C LYS A 69 15.15 0.93 6.75
N SER A 70 16.29 1.53 7.09
CA SER A 70 16.71 1.60 8.49
C SER A 70 15.57 2.22 9.31
N PRO A 71 15.38 1.84 10.58
CA PRO A 71 14.42 2.47 11.44
C PRO A 71 14.52 4.00 11.32
N ALA A 72 13.41 4.68 11.07
CA ALA A 72 13.39 6.14 10.92
C ALA A 72 13.89 6.87 12.18
N LYS A 73 14.05 6.12 13.28
CA LYS A 73 14.53 6.58 14.59
C LYS A 73 15.50 5.53 15.14
N PRO A 74 16.72 5.91 15.57
CA PRO A 74 17.60 5.02 16.31
C PRO A 74 16.94 4.53 17.61
N ASP A 75 17.24 3.30 18.00
CA ASP A 75 16.83 2.77 19.31
C ASP A 75 17.32 3.69 20.44
N GLY A 76 16.48 3.89 21.45
CA GLY A 76 16.85 4.62 22.67
C GLY A 76 16.90 6.15 22.60
N THR A 77 16.53 6.79 21.47
CA THR A 77 16.47 8.27 21.41
C THR A 77 15.02 8.75 21.33
N PRO A 78 14.33 9.14 22.42
CA PRO A 78 12.99 9.73 22.36
C PRO A 78 12.96 10.90 21.37
N GLY A 79 11.97 10.92 20.48
CA GLY A 79 11.84 12.01 19.52
C GLY A 79 11.58 13.30 20.29
N ASN A 80 12.44 14.29 20.12
CA ASN A 80 12.30 15.57 20.81
C ASN A 80 11.08 16.29 20.22
N GLY A 81 9.92 16.20 20.89
CA GLY A 81 8.60 16.62 20.41
C GLY A 81 8.41 18.13 20.11
N ASN A 82 9.50 18.88 19.97
CA ASN A 82 9.50 20.35 19.91
C ASN A 82 9.91 20.96 18.56
N LYS A 83 9.96 20.18 17.48
CA LYS A 83 9.95 20.75 16.11
C LYS A 83 8.84 20.12 15.29
N LYS A 84 7.64 20.68 15.42
CA LYS A 84 6.69 20.74 14.30
C LYS A 84 7.29 21.62 13.21
N THR A 85 8.30 21.14 12.50
CA THR A 85 8.35 21.49 11.08
C THR A 85 7.10 20.86 10.51
N LYS A 86 6.04 21.68 10.35
CA LYS A 86 4.96 21.34 9.40
C LYS A 86 5.66 20.73 8.20
N PRO A 87 5.19 19.58 7.65
CA PRO A 87 5.57 19.21 6.30
C PRO A 87 5.39 20.49 5.48
N GLY A 88 6.47 20.98 4.87
CA GLY A 88 6.36 22.13 3.99
C GLY A 88 5.21 21.87 3.03
N GLU A 89 4.48 22.91 2.64
CA GLU A 89 3.27 22.85 1.78
C GLU A 89 3.48 22.17 0.40
N THR A 90 4.63 21.54 0.19
CA THR A 90 5.08 20.84 -1.01
C THR A 90 5.65 19.45 -0.68
N SER A 91 5.00 18.64 0.17
CA SER A 91 5.40 17.22 0.24
C SER A 91 5.13 16.58 -1.12
N THR A 92 6.20 16.27 -1.87
CA THR A 92 6.15 15.59 -3.17
C THR A 92 5.60 14.16 -3.08
N CYS A 93 5.34 13.67 -1.87
CA CYS A 93 4.80 12.35 -1.57
C CYS A 93 3.47 12.04 -2.28
N TYR A 94 2.74 13.04 -2.78
CA TYR A 94 1.43 12.88 -3.42
C TYR A 94 1.35 13.41 -4.87
N THR A 95 2.48 13.68 -5.55
CA THR A 95 2.42 14.21 -6.92
C THR A 95 2.06 13.16 -7.97
N LEU A 96 2.16 11.86 -7.63
CA LEU A 96 1.88 10.77 -8.55
C LEU A 96 0.37 10.59 -8.79
N PHE A 97 -0.44 10.75 -7.75
CA PHE A 97 -1.89 10.73 -7.88
C PHE A 97 -2.42 12.16 -8.03
N ALA A 98 -3.04 12.42 -9.18
CA ALA A 98 -3.57 13.74 -9.46
C ALA A 98 -4.68 14.12 -8.47
N LYS A 99 -4.69 15.39 -8.03
CA LYS A 99 -5.71 15.94 -7.12
C LYS A 99 -7.13 15.48 -7.50
N GLY A 100 -7.87 14.96 -6.53
CA GLY A 100 -9.26 14.49 -6.72
C GLY A 100 -9.39 13.01 -7.07
N ALA A 101 -8.28 12.32 -7.36
CA ALA A 101 -8.24 10.87 -7.36
C ALA A 101 -8.43 10.35 -5.92
N SER A 102 -9.52 9.62 -5.72
CA SER A 102 -9.89 8.94 -4.48
C SER A 102 -10.69 7.70 -4.84
N TRP A 103 -10.88 6.76 -3.93
CA TRP A 103 -11.99 5.83 -4.08
C TRP A 103 -13.30 6.60 -4.19
N LYS A 104 -14.22 6.09 -5.02
CA LYS A 104 -15.56 6.64 -5.24
C LYS A 104 -16.65 5.63 -4.93
N THR A 105 -16.27 4.38 -4.79
CA THR A 105 -17.13 3.21 -4.66
C THR A 105 -16.50 2.28 -3.64
N THR A 106 -17.34 1.61 -2.87
CA THR A 106 -16.94 0.51 -1.98
C THR A 106 -16.55 -0.69 -2.83
N GLU A 107 -15.39 -1.29 -2.54
CA GLU A 107 -14.83 -2.43 -3.27
C GLU A 107 -14.51 -3.56 -2.31
N PRO A 108 -14.86 -4.82 -2.62
CA PRO A 108 -14.50 -5.95 -1.77
C PRO A 108 -12.99 -6.22 -1.83
N TYR A 109 -12.50 -7.04 -0.91
CA TYR A 109 -11.10 -7.46 -0.89
C TYR A 109 -10.94 -8.97 -0.66
N MET A 110 -9.79 -9.49 -1.06
CA MET A 110 -9.39 -10.89 -0.89
C MET A 110 -8.12 -10.96 -0.07
N ILE A 111 -8.00 -12.03 0.70
CA ILE A 111 -6.85 -12.26 1.54
C ILE A 111 -6.18 -13.59 1.17
N GLY A 112 -4.86 -13.53 0.95
CA GLY A 112 -4.05 -14.68 0.62
C GLY A 112 -3.66 -15.53 1.84
N PRO A 113 -3.21 -16.78 1.62
CA PRO A 113 -2.76 -17.65 2.69
C PRO A 113 -1.68 -17.01 3.57
N GLY A 114 -1.81 -17.19 4.89
CA GLY A 114 -0.82 -16.72 5.87
C GLY A 114 -0.99 -15.25 6.30
N ILE A 115 -1.91 -14.51 5.70
CA ILE A 115 -2.32 -13.19 6.18
C ILE A 115 -3.40 -13.39 7.26
N ASP A 116 -3.32 -12.58 8.32
CA ASP A 116 -4.34 -12.54 9.38
C ASP A 116 -5.53 -11.67 8.92
N GLY A 117 -6.69 -12.31 8.73
CA GLY A 117 -7.91 -11.61 8.30
C GLY A 117 -8.45 -10.61 9.31
N THR A 118 -8.31 -10.87 10.61
CA THR A 118 -8.77 -9.94 11.67
C THR A 118 -7.90 -8.70 11.72
N LEU A 119 -6.58 -8.87 11.63
CA LEU A 119 -5.64 -7.74 11.58
C LEU A 119 -5.82 -6.93 10.30
N THR A 120 -6.01 -7.60 9.16
CA THR A 120 -6.30 -6.95 7.88
C THR A 120 -7.56 -6.10 7.96
N ALA A 121 -8.68 -6.69 8.40
CA ALA A 121 -9.95 -5.97 8.57
C ALA A 121 -9.78 -4.75 9.50
N THR A 122 -9.11 -4.91 10.64
CA THR A 122 -8.83 -3.80 11.57
C THR A 122 -7.99 -2.69 10.92
N SER A 123 -7.02 -3.05 10.07
CA SER A 123 -6.22 -2.08 9.33
C SER A 123 -7.02 -1.35 8.25
N LEU A 124 -7.97 -2.01 7.60
CA LEU A 124 -8.84 -1.41 6.58
C LEU A 124 -9.89 -0.49 7.22
N ASP A 125 -10.48 -0.89 8.34
CA ASP A 125 -11.41 -0.07 9.15
C ASP A 125 -10.78 1.28 9.55
N ALA A 126 -9.47 1.29 9.84
CA ALA A 126 -8.76 2.52 10.15
C ALA A 126 -8.79 3.52 8.97
N TRP A 127 -8.67 3.03 7.73
CA TRP A 127 -8.76 3.88 6.54
C TRP A 127 -10.19 4.32 6.24
N ASP A 128 -11.17 3.42 6.43
CA ASP A 128 -12.59 3.76 6.26
C ASP A 128 -13.03 4.85 7.23
N SER A 129 -12.46 4.88 8.44
CA SER A 129 -12.75 5.93 9.43
C SER A 129 -12.28 7.34 9.04
N GLU A 130 -11.38 7.44 8.06
CA GLU A 130 -10.83 8.71 7.57
C GLU A 130 -11.66 9.31 6.42
N VAL A 131 -12.70 8.61 5.96
CA VAL A 131 -13.56 9.05 4.86
C VAL A 131 -15.05 8.92 5.22
N ALA A 132 -15.91 9.46 4.36
CA ALA A 132 -17.36 9.53 4.63
C ALA A 132 -18.14 8.26 4.24
N PHE A 133 -17.47 7.23 3.72
CA PHE A 133 -18.06 6.00 3.25
C PHE A 133 -17.06 4.85 3.39
N GLU A 134 -17.55 3.61 3.41
CA GLU A 134 -16.73 2.40 3.43
C GLU A 134 -15.97 2.25 2.09
N ILE A 135 -14.65 2.33 2.12
CA ILE A 135 -13.79 2.07 0.95
C ILE A 135 -13.72 0.57 0.72
N PHE A 136 -13.44 -0.18 1.78
CA PHE A 136 -13.23 -1.63 1.74
C PHE A 136 -14.49 -2.35 2.18
N GLY A 137 -15.20 -2.95 1.22
CA GLY A 137 -16.37 -3.78 1.48
C GLY A 137 -15.99 -5.12 2.12
N PRO A 138 -16.88 -6.13 2.10
CA PRO A 138 -16.62 -7.41 2.75
C PRO A 138 -15.44 -8.16 2.13
N GLU A 139 -14.76 -8.95 2.97
CA GLU A 139 -13.81 -9.97 2.50
C GLU A 139 -14.53 -11.03 1.65
N LEU A 140 -13.93 -11.42 0.52
CA LEU A 140 -14.38 -12.53 -0.31
C LEU A 140 -13.78 -13.85 0.20
N GLU A 141 -14.26 -14.34 1.36
CA GLU A 141 -13.69 -15.47 2.12
C GLU A 141 -13.51 -16.80 1.35
N ASN A 142 -14.21 -16.97 0.21
CA ASN A 142 -14.15 -18.19 -0.61
C ASN A 142 -13.35 -18.01 -1.91
N GLU A 143 -12.70 -16.86 -2.07
CA GLU A 143 -11.85 -16.54 -3.21
C GLU A 143 -10.41 -16.38 -2.73
N ASN A 144 -9.47 -17.01 -3.44
CA ASN A 144 -8.05 -16.79 -3.20
C ASN A 144 -7.54 -15.72 -4.15
N PRO A 145 -6.62 -14.85 -3.71
CA PRO A 145 -5.89 -13.98 -4.61
C PRO A 145 -5.30 -14.75 -5.78
N ASN A 146 -5.45 -14.21 -6.98
CA ASN A 146 -4.96 -14.83 -8.21
C ASN A 146 -3.61 -14.27 -8.67
N GLY A 147 -3.08 -13.31 -7.89
CA GLY A 147 -1.81 -12.65 -8.12
C GLY A 147 -2.05 -11.19 -8.50
N PRO A 148 -1.10 -10.30 -8.20
CA PRO A 148 -1.32 -8.87 -8.35
C PRO A 148 -1.47 -8.49 -9.82
N ASP A 149 -2.43 -7.61 -10.09
CA ASP A 149 -2.95 -7.31 -11.42
C ASP A 149 -2.05 -6.39 -12.23
N SER A 150 -0.88 -6.91 -12.60
CA SER A 150 0.16 -6.12 -13.26
C SER A 150 -0.14 -5.71 -14.72
N LYS A 151 -1.22 -6.22 -15.31
CA LYS A 151 -1.61 -5.96 -16.71
C LYS A 151 -2.92 -5.20 -16.85
N SER A 152 -3.89 -5.47 -15.98
CA SER A 152 -5.22 -4.87 -15.99
C SER A 152 -5.93 -5.22 -14.70
N PRO A 153 -6.76 -4.32 -14.14
CA PRO A 153 -7.50 -4.61 -12.93
C PRO A 153 -8.64 -5.61 -13.14
N ASP A 154 -8.95 -6.40 -12.12
CA ASP A 154 -10.02 -7.41 -12.10
C ASP A 154 -11.23 -7.05 -11.20
N ASN A 155 -11.21 -5.85 -10.59
CA ASN A 155 -12.20 -5.33 -9.64
C ASN A 155 -12.17 -6.01 -8.27
N LYS A 156 -11.02 -6.51 -7.85
CA LYS A 156 -10.84 -7.08 -6.52
C LYS A 156 -9.54 -6.57 -5.93
N ASN A 157 -9.63 -6.07 -4.71
CA ASN A 157 -8.43 -5.66 -3.98
C ASN A 157 -7.78 -6.91 -3.37
N GLU A 158 -6.49 -7.14 -3.62
CA GLU A 158 -5.81 -8.33 -3.09
C GLU A 158 -4.77 -7.99 -2.00
N VAL A 159 -4.79 -8.73 -0.90
CA VAL A 159 -3.77 -8.67 0.16
C VAL A 159 -3.09 -10.03 0.28
N MET A 160 -1.80 -10.13 -0.01
CA MET A 160 -1.13 -11.43 -0.04
C MET A 160 0.33 -11.43 0.41
N PHE A 161 0.85 -12.62 0.67
CA PHE A 161 2.28 -12.89 0.81
C PHE A 161 2.84 -13.56 -0.44
N GLU A 162 4.03 -13.13 -0.87
CA GLU A 162 4.81 -13.78 -1.93
C GLU A 162 6.29 -13.82 -1.55
N ASN A 163 7.03 -14.86 -1.96
CA ASN A 163 8.48 -14.88 -1.82
C ASN A 163 9.12 -14.07 -2.95
N LEU A 164 9.60 -12.86 -2.65
CA LEU A 164 10.21 -11.97 -3.64
C LEU A 164 11.70 -12.24 -3.88
N GLY A 165 12.24 -13.32 -3.28
CA GLY A 165 13.66 -13.66 -3.26
C GLY A 165 14.47 -12.77 -2.30
N PRO A 166 15.81 -12.94 -2.29
CA PRO A 166 16.72 -12.24 -1.39
C PRO A 166 16.89 -10.77 -1.81
N THR A 167 15.85 -9.98 -1.59
CA THR A 167 15.77 -8.56 -1.97
C THR A 167 15.57 -7.69 -0.75
N SER A 168 15.88 -6.39 -0.90
CA SER A 168 15.51 -5.39 0.10
C SER A 168 14.02 -5.06 0.06
N THR A 169 13.24 -5.60 -0.87
CA THR A 169 11.82 -5.29 -1.00
C THR A 169 11.04 -6.02 0.08
N ILE A 170 10.36 -5.26 0.93
CA ILE A 170 9.50 -5.79 1.99
C ILE A 170 8.06 -5.90 1.52
N ALA A 171 7.63 -5.02 0.61
CA ALA A 171 6.31 -5.10 0.00
C ALA A 171 6.32 -4.39 -1.35
N TYR A 172 5.34 -4.67 -2.19
CA TYR A 172 4.97 -3.80 -3.29
C TYR A 172 3.46 -3.68 -3.38
N THR A 173 3.03 -2.64 -4.08
CA THR A 173 1.61 -2.33 -4.27
C THR A 173 1.36 -1.99 -5.72
N ILE A 174 0.33 -2.58 -6.30
CA ILE A 174 -0.22 -2.20 -7.59
C ILE A 174 -1.46 -1.35 -7.34
N THR A 175 -1.62 -0.30 -8.13
CA THR A 175 -2.79 0.57 -8.06
C THR A 175 -3.22 0.93 -9.46
N TRP A 176 -4.51 0.77 -9.72
CA TRP A 176 -5.16 1.22 -10.94
C TRP A 176 -6.09 2.40 -10.68
N GLY A 177 -6.16 3.32 -11.63
CA GLY A 177 -7.06 4.45 -11.50
C GLY A 177 -7.17 5.36 -12.72
N ILE A 178 -8.06 6.33 -12.63
CA ILE A 178 -8.18 7.44 -13.56
C ILE A 178 -7.53 8.65 -12.90
N PHE A 179 -6.34 9.04 -13.36
CA PHE A 179 -5.61 10.17 -12.80
C PHE A 179 -5.63 11.42 -13.72
N GLY A 180 -6.09 11.27 -14.96
CA GLY A 180 -6.27 12.36 -15.92
C GLY A 180 -7.65 13.03 -15.88
N GLY A 181 -7.85 14.07 -16.69
CA GLY A 181 -9.17 14.68 -16.91
C GLY A 181 -9.69 15.54 -15.75
N PRO A 182 -11.00 15.89 -15.73
CA PRO A 182 -11.63 16.66 -14.67
C PRO A 182 -11.48 15.99 -13.30
N PRO A 183 -11.16 16.72 -12.21
CA PRO A 183 -10.98 16.14 -10.88
C PRO A 183 -12.15 15.30 -10.36
N SER A 184 -13.39 15.60 -10.78
CA SER A 184 -14.58 14.83 -10.39
C SER A 184 -14.67 13.44 -11.04
N GLN A 185 -13.93 13.21 -12.13
CA GLN A 185 -13.88 11.94 -12.86
C GLN A 185 -12.67 11.09 -12.49
N ARG A 186 -11.75 11.63 -11.71
CA ARG A 186 -10.57 10.92 -11.23
C ARG A 186 -10.97 9.97 -10.11
N GLN A 187 -10.44 8.76 -10.14
CA GLN A 187 -10.76 7.74 -9.15
C GLN A 187 -9.68 6.68 -9.04
N LEU A 188 -9.55 6.09 -7.86
CA LEU A 188 -8.90 4.79 -7.68
C LEU A 188 -9.93 3.71 -8.03
N VAL A 189 -9.49 2.62 -8.66
CA VAL A 189 -10.36 1.51 -9.06
C VAL A 189 -9.93 0.15 -8.53
N GLU A 190 -8.68 0.04 -8.07
CA GLU A 190 -8.13 -1.19 -7.51
C GLU A 190 -6.82 -0.93 -6.79
N TRP A 191 -6.56 -1.75 -5.77
CA TRP A 191 -5.36 -1.81 -4.96
C TRP A 191 -5.02 -3.26 -4.61
N ASP A 192 -3.82 -3.68 -5.01
CA ASP A 192 -3.24 -4.96 -4.61
C ASP A 192 -1.96 -4.74 -3.84
N VAL A 193 -1.81 -5.39 -2.69
CA VAL A 193 -0.59 -5.38 -1.90
C VAL A 193 0.00 -6.78 -1.75
N VAL A 194 1.30 -6.86 -2.00
CA VAL A 194 2.08 -8.08 -1.81
C VAL A 194 3.16 -7.81 -0.78
N PHE A 195 3.13 -8.55 0.31
CA PHE A 195 4.17 -8.56 1.33
C PHE A 195 5.19 -9.66 1.04
N ASN A 196 6.46 -9.37 1.26
CA ASN A 196 7.52 -10.35 1.02
C ASN A 196 7.58 -11.36 2.17
N SER A 197 7.25 -12.62 1.90
CA SER A 197 7.26 -13.70 2.90
C SER A 197 8.66 -14.02 3.46
N ASP A 198 9.73 -13.50 2.86
CA ASP A 198 11.09 -13.58 3.41
C ASP A 198 11.30 -12.67 4.64
N TYR A 199 10.33 -11.80 4.93
CA TYR A 199 10.30 -10.96 6.12
C TYR A 199 9.24 -11.44 7.11
N ALA A 200 9.60 -11.49 8.38
CA ALA A 200 8.66 -11.56 9.49
C ALA A 200 8.04 -10.18 9.71
N PHE A 201 6.72 -10.11 9.55
CA PHE A 201 5.93 -8.94 9.89
C PHE A 201 5.42 -9.09 11.32
N GLY A 202 5.42 -7.99 12.08
CA GLY A 202 4.89 -7.97 13.44
C GLY A 202 3.38 -8.27 13.46
N ASN A 203 2.90 -8.71 14.62
CA ASN A 203 1.48 -9.00 14.89
C ASN A 203 0.70 -7.76 15.40
N ALA A 204 1.26 -6.57 15.22
CA ALA A 204 0.78 -5.31 15.78
C ALA A 204 0.66 -5.26 17.33
N ASP A 205 1.06 -6.30 18.05
CA ASP A 205 1.14 -6.27 19.52
C ASP A 205 2.37 -5.46 19.94
N ILE A 206 2.11 -4.31 20.54
CA ILE A 206 3.13 -3.41 21.04
C ILE A 206 3.76 -4.02 22.30
N HIS A 207 4.86 -4.75 22.19
CA HIS A 207 5.75 -4.97 23.33
C HIS A 207 6.87 -3.92 23.31
N LEU A 208 6.59 -2.79 23.96
CA LEU A 208 7.62 -1.90 24.48
C LEU A 208 8.45 -2.68 25.49
N VAL A 209 9.75 -2.84 25.22
CA VAL A 209 10.76 -3.08 26.26
C VAL A 209 11.73 -1.91 26.22
#